data_AF-A0A1X0IM31-F1
#
_entry.id   AF-A0A1X0IM31-F1
#
_cell.length_a   1.000
_cell.length_b   1.000
_cell.length_c   1.000
_cell.angle_alpha   90.00
_cell.angle_beta   90.00
_cell.angle_gamma   90.00
#
_symmetry.space_group_name_H-M   'P 1'
#
loop_
_entity.id
_entity.type
_entity.pdbx_description
1 polymer ?
#
loop_
_entity_poly.entity_id
_entity_poly.type
_entity_poly.pdbx_seq_one_letter_code
_entity_poly.pdbx_strand_id
1 'polypeptide(L)'
;MKTLRQLAAVTSVLAILAGHASPVARAIPPPVVEPGPPPSGPVGPSEPTEQKAICGIPTGVLPHTDFSVQTTAEAMLDYSRAWQYTRGAGQKVAVIDTGVNRHPRLPSLEGGGDYVAHTDGLQDCDAHGTLVAGIIAGSPSPYDMFSGVAPEATILSIRQNSAIFAVAGSGGGQRNDVNAVSTGYGNTVTLAYAITRAVDLGATVINLSMAACTPASAKPDDAALGRAVRYAFERNVVVVAAAGNLNQQGGQGGLCSVQNSMTDPNRPLDNAWETVHTIASPAWFDNYVLTVAAVTPEALPADFSLRGPWVAVAAPGERITSLDSNGPGLINAEPDQQGALSPINGTSFAAPFVSGLAALIRAYRPDLNASQVMDVIKRTARTPDSGPNLATGWGVIDPVAALTYELPPQDQLPNSQAGIQIPGRTSHVDRGRNARMIVYSVTTGSIVLMAIAYALASARRRKPAAEGRARNPADNPELDG
;
A
#
# COMPACT_ATOMS: atom_id res chain seq x y z
N MET A 1 33.73 4.87 65.71
CA MET A 1 32.38 4.59 65.16
C MET A 1 32.06 5.43 63.90
N LYS A 2 32.93 5.41 62.88
CA LYS A 2 32.71 6.12 61.59
C LYS A 2 33.11 5.28 60.36
N THR A 3 33.22 3.96 60.53
CA THR A 3 33.70 3.02 59.48
C THR A 3 32.77 1.82 59.30
N LEU A 4 31.46 2.01 59.48
CA LEU A 4 30.46 0.95 59.25
C LEU A 4 29.17 1.42 58.56
N ARG A 5 29.11 2.69 58.10
CA ARG A 5 27.93 3.23 57.38
C ARG A 5 28.11 3.37 55.86
N GLN A 6 29.29 3.07 55.32
CA GLN A 6 29.55 3.16 53.87
C GLN A 6 29.49 1.82 53.12
N LEU A 7 29.43 0.68 53.82
CA LEU A 7 29.31 -0.64 53.15
C LEU A 7 27.88 -1.10 52.87
N ALA A 8 26.85 -0.45 53.41
CA ALA A 8 25.45 -0.82 53.16
C ALA A 8 24.81 -0.12 51.95
N ALA A 9 25.46 0.91 51.41
CA ALA A 9 24.94 1.67 50.25
C ALA A 9 25.47 1.15 48.90
N VAL A 10 26.51 0.32 48.88
CA VAL A 10 27.13 -0.20 47.64
C VAL A 10 26.54 -1.55 47.22
N THR A 11 25.97 -2.32 48.13
CA THR A 11 25.29 -3.60 47.82
C THR A 11 23.84 -3.43 47.34
N SER A 12 23.22 -2.26 47.52
CA SER A 12 21.84 -2.02 47.05
C SER A 12 21.75 -1.45 45.63
N VAL A 13 22.88 -1.00 45.05
CA VAL A 13 22.91 -0.48 43.66
C VAL A 13 23.26 -1.58 42.65
N LEU A 14 24.00 -2.63 43.05
CA LEU A 14 24.27 -3.78 42.17
C LEU A 14 23.10 -4.77 42.07
N ALA A 15 22.16 -4.77 43.01
CA ALA A 15 21.01 -5.68 42.98
C ALA A 15 19.83 -5.16 42.12
N ILE A 16 19.81 -3.87 41.76
CA ILE A 16 18.73 -3.28 40.92
C ILE A 16 19.09 -3.33 39.42
N LEU A 17 20.36 -3.58 39.07
CA LEU A 17 20.82 -3.72 37.68
C LEU A 17 20.73 -5.17 37.14
N ALA A 18 20.39 -6.16 37.97
CA ALA A 18 20.29 -7.57 37.56
C ALA A 18 18.86 -8.02 37.20
N GLY A 19 17.85 -7.14 37.30
CA GLY A 19 16.42 -7.49 37.14
C GLY A 19 15.74 -6.99 35.86
N HIS A 20 16.41 -6.17 35.05
CA HIS A 20 15.85 -5.66 33.80
C HIS A 20 16.65 -6.21 32.63
N ALA A 21 16.49 -7.50 32.36
CA ALA A 21 16.70 -7.96 31.00
C ALA A 21 15.72 -7.18 30.13
N SER A 22 16.20 -6.11 29.47
CA SER A 22 15.46 -5.48 28.38
C SER A 22 14.95 -6.61 27.50
N PRO A 23 13.65 -6.68 27.18
CA PRO A 23 13.14 -7.73 26.31
C PRO A 23 14.00 -7.68 25.05
N VAL A 24 14.71 -8.78 24.77
CA VAL A 24 15.46 -8.90 23.53
C VAL A 24 14.40 -8.85 22.44
N ALA A 25 14.29 -7.71 21.77
CA ALA A 25 13.40 -7.55 20.63
C ALA A 25 13.84 -8.59 19.60
N ARG A 26 13.10 -9.71 19.51
CA ARG A 26 13.38 -10.74 18.52
C ARG A 26 12.91 -10.20 17.18
N ALA A 27 13.87 -9.97 16.29
CA ALA A 27 13.64 -9.80 14.86
C ALA A 27 12.72 -10.92 14.33
N ILE A 28 11.77 -10.57 13.48
CA ILE A 28 10.86 -11.56 12.88
C ILE A 28 11.50 -12.06 11.59
N PRO A 29 11.78 -13.37 11.50
CA PRO A 29 12.30 -13.94 10.26
C PRO A 29 11.20 -13.95 9.18
N PRO A 30 11.57 -14.13 7.90
CA PRO A 30 10.60 -14.45 6.85
C PRO A 30 9.67 -15.61 7.26
N PRO A 31 8.38 -15.57 6.89
CA PRO A 31 7.45 -16.60 7.28
C PRO A 31 7.78 -17.94 6.63
N VAL A 32 7.79 -19.00 7.43
CA VAL A 32 7.90 -20.39 6.94
C VAL A 32 6.50 -20.99 6.87
N VAL A 33 6.07 -21.38 5.67
CA VAL A 33 4.79 -22.05 5.46
C VAL A 33 4.98 -23.56 5.51
N GLU A 34 4.51 -24.16 6.59
CA GLU A 34 4.52 -25.61 6.76
C GLU A 34 3.73 -26.32 5.65
N PRO A 35 4.24 -27.44 5.09
CA PRO A 35 3.47 -28.28 4.17
C PRO A 35 2.18 -28.78 4.83
N GLY A 36 1.12 -28.92 4.05
CA GLY A 36 -0.16 -29.46 4.54
C GLY A 36 -1.26 -29.38 3.51
N PRO A 37 -2.43 -29.99 3.76
CA PRO A 37 -3.57 -29.87 2.87
C PRO A 37 -4.02 -28.40 2.77
N PRO A 38 -4.59 -27.99 1.62
CA PRO A 38 -5.16 -26.65 1.51
C PRO A 38 -6.28 -26.49 2.54
N PRO A 39 -6.42 -25.30 3.14
CA PRO A 39 -7.54 -25.03 4.03
C PRO A 39 -8.85 -25.08 3.22
N SER A 40 -9.84 -25.76 3.76
CA SER A 40 -11.18 -25.87 3.17
C SER A 40 -12.25 -25.56 4.21
N GLY A 41 -13.33 -24.94 3.78
CA GLY A 41 -14.50 -24.65 4.60
C GLY A 41 -15.74 -24.47 3.72
N PRO A 42 -16.94 -24.36 4.31
CA PRO A 42 -18.14 -24.05 3.54
C PRO A 42 -18.02 -22.68 2.86
N VAL A 43 -18.72 -22.51 1.74
CA VAL A 43 -18.91 -21.18 1.13
C VAL A 43 -19.94 -20.44 1.98
N GLY A 44 -19.51 -19.37 2.62
CA GLY A 44 -20.32 -18.59 3.56
C GLY A 44 -19.45 -18.01 4.68
N PRO A 45 -19.98 -17.03 5.43
CA PRO A 45 -19.31 -16.52 6.61
C PRO A 45 -19.18 -17.61 7.67
N SER A 46 -18.11 -17.56 8.47
CA SER A 46 -17.88 -18.52 9.56
C SER A 46 -18.89 -18.36 10.71
N GLU A 47 -19.52 -17.20 10.79
CA GLU A 47 -20.52 -16.83 11.79
C GLU A 47 -21.67 -16.10 11.10
N PRO A 48 -22.89 -16.10 11.64
CA PRO A 48 -23.98 -15.32 11.07
C PRO A 48 -23.62 -13.83 11.00
N THR A 49 -23.92 -13.22 9.85
CA THR A 49 -23.65 -11.80 9.58
C THR A 49 -24.95 -11.02 9.39
N GLU A 50 -24.90 -9.71 9.64
CA GLU A 50 -25.99 -8.80 9.31
C GLU A 50 -25.45 -7.53 8.63
N GLN A 51 -26.28 -6.97 7.74
CA GLN A 51 -26.00 -5.73 7.06
C GLN A 51 -26.20 -4.55 8.03
N LYS A 52 -25.18 -3.71 8.20
CA LYS A 52 -25.15 -2.60 9.16
C LYS A 52 -25.37 -1.22 8.55
N ALA A 53 -25.16 -1.10 7.25
CA ALA A 53 -25.37 0.13 6.50
C ALA A 53 -26.07 -0.17 5.16
N ILE A 54 -26.61 0.86 4.51
CA ILE A 54 -27.22 0.71 3.19
C ILE A 54 -26.15 0.27 2.19
N CYS A 55 -26.48 -0.71 1.34
CA CYS A 55 -25.59 -1.22 0.29
C CYS A 55 -25.41 -0.14 -0.79
N GLY A 56 -24.17 0.14 -1.16
CA GLY A 56 -23.81 1.18 -2.13
C GLY A 56 -23.16 2.38 -1.42
N ILE A 57 -21.84 2.44 -1.47
CA ILE A 57 -21.09 3.65 -1.10
C ILE A 57 -21.32 4.70 -2.19
N PRO A 58 -21.62 5.97 -1.83
CA PRO A 58 -21.83 7.02 -2.82
C PRO A 58 -20.50 7.38 -3.50
N THR A 59 -20.23 6.72 -4.61
CA THR A 59 -19.11 7.02 -5.52
C THR A 59 -19.42 8.26 -6.36
N GLY A 60 -18.40 8.82 -7.00
CA GLY A 60 -18.59 9.99 -7.83
C GLY A 60 -17.50 10.27 -8.83
N VAL A 61 -17.70 11.37 -9.53
CA VAL A 61 -16.77 11.92 -10.51
C VAL A 61 -16.29 13.27 -10.00
N LEU A 62 -14.97 13.45 -9.89
CA LEU A 62 -14.37 14.73 -9.49
C LEU A 62 -14.77 15.85 -10.47
N PRO A 63 -14.96 17.09 -10.00
CA PRO A 63 -15.18 18.23 -10.88
C PRO A 63 -14.10 18.32 -11.97
N HIS A 64 -14.51 18.70 -13.18
CA HIS A 64 -13.63 18.84 -14.35
C HIS A 64 -12.94 17.54 -14.81
N THR A 65 -13.46 16.37 -14.41
CA THR A 65 -13.02 15.10 -15.01
C THR A 65 -13.43 15.03 -16.47
N ASP A 66 -12.47 14.67 -17.32
CA ASP A 66 -12.68 14.38 -18.74
C ASP A 66 -12.20 12.95 -19.02
N PHE A 67 -13.14 12.03 -19.20
CA PHE A 67 -12.83 10.63 -19.49
C PHE A 67 -12.39 10.39 -20.95
N SER A 68 -12.44 11.41 -21.82
CA SER A 68 -11.86 11.33 -23.17
C SER A 68 -10.33 11.47 -23.17
N VAL A 69 -9.74 11.81 -22.02
CA VAL A 69 -8.29 11.87 -21.82
C VAL A 69 -7.80 10.58 -21.18
N GLN A 70 -6.62 10.13 -21.61
CA GLN A 70 -5.94 8.95 -21.05
C GLN A 70 -5.82 9.06 -19.53
N THR A 71 -6.14 7.96 -18.83
CA THR A 71 -5.98 7.91 -17.37
C THR A 71 -4.50 8.02 -16.98
N THR A 72 -4.22 8.56 -15.80
CA THR A 72 -2.85 8.62 -15.26
C THR A 72 -2.18 7.26 -15.23
N ALA A 73 -2.91 6.21 -14.86
CA ALA A 73 -2.37 4.86 -14.80
C ALA A 73 -1.97 4.33 -16.18
N GLU A 74 -2.81 4.55 -17.20
CA GLU A 74 -2.50 4.16 -18.57
C GLU A 74 -1.35 4.98 -19.15
N ALA A 75 -1.26 6.27 -18.82
CA ALA A 75 -0.12 7.10 -19.22
C ALA A 75 1.21 6.66 -18.56
N MET A 76 1.16 6.10 -17.35
CA MET A 76 2.34 5.60 -16.62
C MET A 76 2.77 4.20 -17.09
N LEU A 77 1.81 3.33 -17.39
CA LEU A 77 2.06 1.92 -17.65
C LEU A 77 2.08 1.55 -19.13
N ASP A 78 1.45 2.35 -20.00
CA ASP A 78 1.32 2.08 -21.44
C ASP A 78 0.82 0.65 -21.72
N TYR A 79 -0.14 0.15 -20.92
CA TYR A 79 -0.58 -1.23 -21.03
C TYR A 79 -1.45 -1.45 -22.27
N SER A 80 -2.05 -0.41 -22.86
CA SER A 80 -2.74 -0.55 -24.14
C SER A 80 -1.79 -0.93 -25.28
N ARG A 81 -0.52 -0.51 -25.21
CA ARG A 81 0.51 -0.90 -26.19
C ARG A 81 0.89 -2.37 -26.09
N ALA A 82 0.74 -2.99 -24.92
CA ALA A 82 0.92 -4.44 -24.75
C ALA A 82 -0.12 -5.25 -25.54
N TRP A 83 -1.27 -4.65 -25.89
CA TRP A 83 -2.34 -5.34 -26.63
C TRP A 83 -2.03 -5.71 -28.07
N GLN A 84 -0.92 -5.21 -28.64
CA GLN A 84 -0.41 -5.72 -29.91
C GLN A 84 0.05 -7.19 -29.82
N TYR A 85 0.34 -7.69 -28.61
CA TYR A 85 0.76 -9.05 -28.35
C TYR A 85 -0.38 -9.92 -27.81
N THR A 86 -1.13 -9.42 -26.83
CA THR A 86 -2.25 -10.14 -26.19
C THR A 86 -3.13 -9.20 -25.39
N ARG A 87 -4.38 -9.60 -25.15
CA ARG A 87 -5.37 -8.87 -24.34
C ARG A 87 -5.85 -9.66 -23.12
N GLY A 88 -5.22 -10.81 -22.84
CA GLY A 88 -5.52 -11.64 -21.67
C GLY A 88 -6.51 -12.77 -21.91
N ALA A 89 -6.88 -13.05 -23.17
CA ALA A 89 -7.82 -14.11 -23.52
C ALA A 89 -7.43 -15.47 -22.91
N GLY A 90 -8.45 -16.20 -22.44
CA GLY A 90 -8.28 -17.54 -21.84
C GLY A 90 -7.76 -17.54 -20.40
N GLN A 91 -7.44 -16.38 -19.82
CA GLN A 91 -7.09 -16.29 -18.40
C GLN A 91 -8.33 -16.00 -17.55
N LYS A 92 -8.38 -16.62 -16.38
CA LYS A 92 -9.40 -16.37 -15.36
C LYS A 92 -8.73 -15.73 -14.15
N VAL A 93 -9.09 -14.48 -13.88
CA VAL A 93 -8.55 -13.72 -12.75
C VAL A 93 -9.59 -13.72 -11.63
N ALA A 94 -9.29 -14.36 -10.50
CA ALA A 94 -10.12 -14.28 -9.31
C ALA A 94 -9.91 -12.94 -8.62
N VAL A 95 -11.01 -12.24 -8.36
CA VAL A 95 -11.06 -11.01 -7.56
C VAL A 95 -11.66 -11.39 -6.22
N ILE A 96 -10.79 -11.60 -5.22
CA ILE A 96 -11.21 -11.87 -3.85
C ILE A 96 -11.27 -10.54 -3.12
N ASP A 97 -12.49 -10.02 -2.94
CA ASP A 97 -12.74 -8.61 -2.61
C ASP A 97 -14.15 -8.43 -1.99
N THR A 98 -14.78 -7.27 -2.13
CA THR A 98 -16.12 -6.94 -1.63
C THR A 98 -17.28 -7.43 -2.52
N GLY A 99 -16.98 -8.28 -3.50
CA GLY A 99 -17.88 -8.67 -4.58
C GLY A 99 -17.76 -7.75 -5.81
N VAL A 100 -18.40 -8.12 -6.91
CA VAL A 100 -18.36 -7.35 -8.17
C VAL A 100 -19.76 -7.21 -8.73
N ASN A 101 -20.27 -5.99 -8.85
CA ASN A 101 -21.54 -5.76 -9.51
C ASN A 101 -21.43 -6.05 -11.01
N ARG A 102 -22.50 -6.60 -11.59
CA ARG A 102 -22.60 -6.78 -13.04
C ARG A 102 -22.50 -5.42 -13.72
N HIS A 103 -21.57 -5.30 -14.66
CA HIS A 103 -21.30 -4.05 -15.36
C HIS A 103 -21.21 -4.32 -16.87
N PRO A 104 -21.75 -3.44 -17.76
CA PRO A 104 -21.69 -3.65 -19.21
C PRO A 104 -20.27 -3.79 -19.77
N ARG A 105 -19.29 -3.19 -19.07
CA ARG A 105 -17.86 -3.28 -19.39
C ARG A 105 -17.13 -4.47 -18.76
N LEU A 106 -17.85 -5.41 -18.15
CA LEU A 106 -17.35 -6.70 -17.66
C LEU A 106 -18.17 -7.84 -18.27
N PRO A 107 -18.05 -8.09 -19.59
CA PRO A 107 -18.88 -9.07 -20.29
C PRO A 107 -18.61 -10.51 -19.85
N SER A 108 -17.39 -10.80 -19.36
CA SER A 108 -16.96 -12.11 -18.88
C SER A 108 -16.80 -12.08 -17.36
N LEU A 109 -17.93 -12.04 -16.65
CA LEU A 109 -17.98 -12.00 -15.18
C LEU A 109 -18.69 -13.24 -14.62
N GLU A 110 -17.96 -14.01 -13.82
CA GLU A 110 -18.41 -15.23 -13.15
C GLU A 110 -18.53 -15.01 -11.64
N GLY A 111 -19.59 -15.57 -11.04
CA GLY A 111 -19.76 -15.63 -9.60
C GLY A 111 -18.96 -16.78 -9.00
N GLY A 112 -18.11 -16.47 -8.05
CA GLY A 112 -17.25 -17.41 -7.35
C GLY A 112 -17.75 -17.73 -5.94
N GLY A 113 -18.81 -17.10 -5.44
CA GLY A 113 -19.36 -17.31 -4.10
C GLY A 113 -19.04 -16.18 -3.12
N ASP A 114 -19.50 -16.37 -1.89
CA ASP A 114 -19.59 -15.30 -0.89
C ASP A 114 -19.27 -15.85 0.50
N TYR A 115 -18.32 -15.21 1.18
CA TYR A 115 -17.91 -15.47 2.56
C TYR A 115 -18.35 -14.36 3.52
N VAL A 116 -19.14 -13.39 3.04
CA VAL A 116 -19.72 -12.32 3.87
C VAL A 116 -21.20 -12.57 4.11
N ALA A 117 -21.94 -13.02 3.11
CA ALA A 117 -23.34 -13.42 3.23
C ALA A 117 -23.57 -14.74 2.49
N HIS A 118 -24.68 -14.86 1.75
CA HIS A 118 -25.03 -16.07 1.01
C HIS A 118 -25.39 -15.75 -0.45
N THR A 119 -24.57 -14.94 -1.12
CA THR A 119 -24.73 -14.59 -2.55
C THR A 119 -23.78 -15.41 -3.45
N ASP A 120 -23.80 -15.14 -4.76
CA ASP A 120 -22.87 -15.72 -5.73
C ASP A 120 -21.55 -14.93 -5.88
N GLY A 121 -21.36 -13.87 -5.09
CA GLY A 121 -20.22 -12.95 -5.19
C GLY A 121 -20.46 -11.76 -6.13
N LEU A 122 -21.57 -11.73 -6.87
CA LEU A 122 -21.87 -10.68 -7.86
C LEU A 122 -22.65 -9.50 -7.30
N GLN A 123 -22.42 -9.21 -6.02
CA GLN A 123 -22.99 -8.07 -5.30
C GLN A 123 -21.88 -7.35 -4.54
N ASP A 124 -21.55 -6.16 -5.00
CA ASP A 124 -20.64 -5.22 -4.36
C ASP A 124 -21.43 -4.14 -3.63
N CYS A 125 -21.36 -4.16 -2.29
CA CYS A 125 -22.00 -3.15 -1.44
C CYS A 125 -21.05 -2.05 -0.99
N ASP A 126 -19.76 -2.22 -1.26
CA ASP A 126 -18.68 -1.40 -0.73
C ASP A 126 -18.07 -0.50 -1.82
N ALA A 127 -18.50 -0.67 -3.07
CA ALA A 127 -17.98 0.07 -4.22
C ALA A 127 -16.45 -0.03 -4.36
N HIS A 128 -15.92 -1.24 -4.16
CA HIS A 128 -14.48 -1.50 -4.17
C HIS A 128 -14.11 -2.62 -5.14
N GLY A 129 -14.67 -3.82 -4.95
CA GLY A 129 -14.37 -4.96 -5.82
C GLY A 129 -14.75 -4.73 -7.29
N THR A 130 -15.81 -3.97 -7.58
CA THR A 130 -16.18 -3.60 -8.96
C THR A 130 -15.11 -2.71 -9.62
N LEU A 131 -14.51 -1.78 -8.86
CA LEU A 131 -13.43 -0.93 -9.34
C LEU A 131 -12.18 -1.75 -9.58
N VAL A 132 -11.86 -2.67 -8.68
CA VAL A 132 -10.73 -3.62 -8.82
C VAL A 132 -10.90 -4.47 -10.08
N ALA A 133 -12.08 -5.06 -10.29
CA ALA A 133 -12.39 -5.82 -11.51
C ALA A 133 -12.29 -4.96 -12.77
N GLY A 134 -12.73 -3.70 -12.70
CA GLY A 134 -12.60 -2.73 -13.79
C GLY A 134 -11.16 -2.47 -14.21
N ILE A 135 -10.25 -2.30 -13.25
CA ILE A 135 -8.82 -2.11 -13.51
C ILE A 135 -8.21 -3.36 -14.16
N ILE A 136 -8.64 -4.56 -13.76
CA ILE A 136 -8.12 -5.81 -14.32
C ILE A 136 -8.63 -6.01 -15.75
N ALA A 137 -9.94 -5.98 -15.97
CA ALA A 137 -10.55 -6.49 -17.22
C ALA A 137 -11.68 -5.62 -17.79
N GLY A 138 -11.81 -4.37 -17.37
CA GLY A 138 -12.78 -3.44 -17.96
C GLY A 138 -12.62 -3.34 -19.48
N SER A 139 -13.61 -3.79 -20.24
CA SER A 139 -13.57 -3.71 -21.71
C SER A 139 -13.45 -2.25 -22.17
N PRO A 140 -12.65 -1.93 -23.20
CA PRO A 140 -12.54 -0.56 -23.73
C PRO A 140 -13.88 -0.06 -24.30
N SER A 141 -14.00 1.25 -24.46
CA SER A 141 -15.19 1.95 -24.96
C SER A 141 -14.77 2.95 -26.03
N PRO A 142 -15.58 3.20 -27.08
CA PRO A 142 -15.30 4.25 -28.06
C PRO A 142 -15.59 5.66 -27.53
N TYR A 143 -16.17 5.80 -26.34
CA TYR A 143 -16.64 7.08 -25.77
C TYR A 143 -15.72 7.66 -24.70
N ASP A 144 -14.70 6.91 -24.28
CA ASP A 144 -13.76 7.26 -23.23
C ASP A 144 -12.44 6.51 -23.43
N MET A 145 -11.40 6.93 -22.71
CA MET A 145 -10.06 6.36 -22.79
C MET A 145 -9.76 5.38 -21.64
N PHE A 146 -10.79 4.91 -20.92
CA PHE A 146 -10.60 3.90 -19.89
C PHE A 146 -10.59 2.50 -20.48
N SER A 147 -9.84 1.61 -19.84
CA SER A 147 -9.87 0.17 -20.04
C SER A 147 -9.15 -0.50 -18.88
N GLY A 148 -9.50 -1.74 -18.58
CA GLY A 148 -8.67 -2.60 -17.75
C GLY A 148 -7.43 -3.09 -18.50
N VAL A 149 -6.44 -3.57 -17.78
CA VAL A 149 -5.15 -4.03 -18.33
C VAL A 149 -5.31 -5.24 -19.25
N ALA A 150 -6.14 -6.21 -18.87
CA ALA A 150 -6.40 -7.47 -19.57
C ALA A 150 -7.89 -7.60 -19.91
N PRO A 151 -8.40 -6.81 -20.87
CA PRO A 151 -9.85 -6.68 -21.14
C PRO A 151 -10.52 -7.93 -21.71
N GLU A 152 -9.76 -8.95 -22.11
CA GLU A 152 -10.29 -10.24 -22.58
C GLU A 152 -10.17 -11.37 -21.53
N ALA A 153 -9.66 -11.06 -20.33
CA ALA A 153 -9.66 -12.00 -19.22
C ALA A 153 -11.08 -12.13 -18.61
N THR A 154 -11.38 -13.33 -18.10
CA THR A 154 -12.59 -13.56 -17.30
C THR A 154 -12.34 -13.14 -15.86
N ILE A 155 -13.26 -12.37 -15.27
CA ILE A 155 -13.27 -12.07 -13.84
C ILE A 155 -14.08 -13.12 -13.11
N LEU A 156 -13.49 -13.76 -12.10
CA LEU A 156 -14.18 -14.61 -11.14
C LEU A 156 -14.30 -13.85 -9.80
N SER A 157 -15.48 -13.38 -9.45
CA SER A 157 -15.68 -12.60 -8.23
C SER A 157 -15.95 -13.49 -7.02
N ILE A 158 -15.14 -13.37 -5.97
CA ILE A 158 -15.41 -14.00 -4.67
C ILE A 158 -15.52 -12.90 -3.63
N ARG A 159 -16.71 -12.71 -3.07
CA ARG A 159 -16.90 -11.75 -1.99
C ARG A 159 -16.35 -12.34 -0.69
N GLN A 160 -15.33 -11.72 -0.10
CA GLN A 160 -14.66 -12.23 1.08
C GLN A 160 -14.73 -11.29 2.27
N ASN A 161 -14.81 -9.98 2.03
CA ASN A 161 -14.94 -9.00 3.08
C ASN A 161 -15.98 -7.92 2.73
N SER A 162 -16.39 -7.14 3.72
CA SER A 162 -17.23 -5.96 3.54
C SER A 162 -17.11 -5.06 4.77
N ALA A 163 -17.07 -3.75 4.58
CA ALA A 163 -17.23 -2.76 5.65
C ALA A 163 -18.71 -2.56 6.03
N ILE A 164 -19.63 -2.95 5.16
CA ILE A 164 -21.09 -2.78 5.32
C ILE A 164 -21.72 -3.88 6.18
N PHE A 165 -21.08 -5.06 6.28
CA PHE A 165 -21.54 -6.18 7.09
C PHE A 165 -20.73 -6.34 8.38
N ALA A 166 -21.34 -6.93 9.40
CA ALA A 166 -20.68 -7.33 10.64
C ALA A 166 -21.29 -8.62 11.19
N VAL A 167 -20.66 -9.21 12.21
CA VAL A 167 -21.24 -10.35 12.96
C VAL A 167 -22.61 -9.96 13.51
N ALA A 168 -23.61 -10.82 13.32
CA ALA A 168 -24.98 -10.59 13.76
C ALA A 168 -25.05 -10.39 15.29
N GLY A 169 -25.80 -9.38 15.73
CA GLY A 169 -25.91 -9.01 17.14
C GLY A 169 -24.72 -8.21 17.68
N SER A 170 -23.66 -7.98 16.88
CA SER A 170 -22.55 -7.12 17.28
C SER A 170 -22.92 -5.63 17.18
N GLY A 171 -22.28 -4.77 17.99
CA GLY A 171 -22.44 -3.32 17.93
C GLY A 171 -21.85 -2.64 16.68
N GLY A 172 -21.39 -3.42 15.69
CA GLY A 172 -20.72 -2.94 14.47
C GLY A 172 -19.18 -2.98 14.58
N GLY A 173 -18.55 -3.53 13.53
CA GLY A 173 -17.11 -3.57 13.29
C GLY A 173 -16.30 -4.60 14.11
N GLN A 174 -15.28 -5.21 13.48
CA GLN A 174 -14.33 -6.13 14.12
C GLN A 174 -13.15 -5.39 14.77
N ARG A 175 -13.40 -4.60 15.83
CA ARG A 175 -12.36 -3.72 16.41
C ARG A 175 -11.19 -4.43 17.11
N ASN A 176 -11.33 -5.71 17.46
CA ASN A 176 -10.34 -6.44 18.25
C ASN A 176 -9.90 -7.78 17.62
N ASP A 177 -10.29 -8.05 16.37
CA ASP A 177 -9.84 -9.27 15.68
C ASP A 177 -8.49 -9.00 15.00
N VAL A 178 -7.44 -9.65 15.48
CA VAL A 178 -6.07 -9.55 14.92
C VAL A 178 -5.98 -10.12 13.50
N ASN A 179 -6.97 -10.92 13.11
CA ASN A 179 -7.09 -11.53 11.80
C ASN A 179 -8.06 -10.78 10.88
N ALA A 180 -8.67 -9.68 11.33
CA ALA A 180 -9.55 -8.89 10.47
C ALA A 180 -8.81 -8.41 9.22
N VAL A 181 -9.49 -8.45 8.08
CA VAL A 181 -9.04 -7.85 6.80
C VAL A 181 -9.96 -6.71 6.34
N SER A 182 -10.98 -6.39 7.14
CA SER A 182 -11.95 -5.32 6.93
C SER A 182 -12.35 -4.70 8.27
N THR A 183 -12.80 -3.45 8.23
CA THR A 183 -13.41 -2.77 9.38
C THR A 183 -14.77 -3.33 9.77
N GLY A 184 -15.47 -3.96 8.82
CA GLY A 184 -16.76 -4.63 9.02
C GLY A 184 -16.58 -6.11 9.32
N TYR A 185 -16.72 -6.95 8.30
CA TYR A 185 -16.60 -8.41 8.34
C TYR A 185 -15.56 -8.91 7.32
N GLY A 186 -14.83 -9.95 7.71
CA GLY A 186 -13.85 -10.64 6.87
C GLY A 186 -12.54 -10.83 7.62
N ASN A 187 -11.98 -12.04 7.56
CA ASN A 187 -10.75 -12.40 8.29
C ASN A 187 -9.81 -13.31 7.49
N THR A 188 -8.61 -13.57 8.01
CA THR A 188 -7.59 -14.42 7.36
C THR A 188 -8.07 -15.86 7.12
N VAL A 189 -8.99 -16.38 7.92
CA VAL A 189 -9.51 -17.77 7.79
C VAL A 189 -10.40 -17.90 6.56
N THR A 190 -11.40 -17.03 6.43
CA THR A 190 -12.29 -17.03 5.25
C THR A 190 -11.55 -16.61 3.98
N LEU A 191 -10.53 -15.76 4.11
CA LEU A 191 -9.60 -15.45 3.01
C LEU A 191 -8.85 -16.69 2.51
N ALA A 192 -8.36 -17.52 3.43
CA ALA A 192 -7.70 -18.77 3.08
C ALA A 192 -8.64 -19.73 2.31
N TYR A 193 -9.90 -19.84 2.73
CA TYR A 193 -10.90 -20.63 2.02
C TYR A 193 -11.22 -20.07 0.62
N ALA A 194 -11.34 -18.75 0.50
CA ALA A 194 -11.60 -18.07 -0.76
C ALA A 194 -10.46 -18.31 -1.77
N ILE A 195 -9.20 -18.32 -1.32
CA ILE A 195 -8.03 -18.62 -2.17
C ILE A 195 -8.07 -20.07 -2.67
N THR A 196 -8.27 -21.05 -1.78
CA THR A 196 -8.41 -22.46 -2.19
C THR A 196 -9.53 -22.60 -3.22
N ARG A 197 -10.67 -21.96 -2.97
CA ARG A 197 -11.83 -21.98 -3.85
C ARG A 197 -11.55 -21.35 -5.22
N ALA A 198 -10.82 -20.23 -5.27
CA ALA A 198 -10.43 -19.60 -6.53
C ALA A 198 -9.60 -20.56 -7.41
N VAL A 199 -8.65 -21.27 -6.80
CA VAL A 199 -7.86 -22.32 -7.48
C VAL A 199 -8.77 -23.43 -8.00
N ASP A 200 -9.68 -23.93 -7.17
CA ASP A 200 -10.59 -25.02 -7.53
C ASP A 200 -11.58 -24.62 -8.65
N LEU A 201 -11.91 -23.33 -8.76
CA LEU A 201 -12.73 -22.76 -9.82
C LEU A 201 -11.93 -22.38 -11.10
N GLY A 202 -10.65 -22.74 -11.14
CA GLY A 202 -9.79 -22.63 -12.32
C GLY A 202 -9.19 -21.24 -12.53
N ALA A 203 -9.03 -20.43 -11.48
CA ALA A 203 -8.30 -19.17 -11.57
C ALA A 203 -6.83 -19.41 -11.94
N THR A 204 -6.29 -18.62 -12.86
CA THR A 204 -4.86 -18.63 -13.22
C THR A 204 -4.09 -17.50 -12.55
N VAL A 205 -4.81 -16.46 -12.11
CA VAL A 205 -4.33 -15.35 -11.31
C VAL A 205 -5.34 -15.07 -10.20
N ILE A 206 -4.88 -14.78 -8.98
CA ILE A 206 -5.70 -14.38 -7.84
C ILE A 206 -5.26 -12.98 -7.40
N ASN A 207 -6.19 -12.02 -7.42
CA ASN A 207 -6.00 -10.68 -6.89
C ASN A 207 -6.58 -10.58 -5.48
N LEU A 208 -5.75 -10.15 -4.52
CA LEU A 208 -6.11 -9.92 -3.12
C LEU A 208 -5.94 -8.44 -2.78
N SER A 209 -7.04 -7.72 -2.64
CA SER A 209 -7.01 -6.26 -2.41
C SER A 209 -6.97 -5.86 -0.93
N MET A 210 -6.75 -6.81 -0.03
CA MET A 210 -6.90 -6.65 1.41
C MET A 210 -5.63 -7.10 2.11
N ALA A 211 -5.37 -6.54 3.29
CA ALA A 211 -4.29 -6.98 4.16
C ALA A 211 -4.75 -6.98 5.61
N ALA A 212 -4.58 -8.12 6.30
CA ALA A 212 -4.60 -8.17 7.75
C ALA A 212 -3.27 -7.62 8.25
N CYS A 213 -3.32 -6.61 9.12
CA CYS A 213 -2.12 -5.98 9.65
C CYS A 213 -1.99 -6.23 11.15
N THR A 214 -0.86 -6.82 11.53
CA THR A 214 -0.58 -7.24 12.91
C THR A 214 0.74 -6.65 13.36
N PRO A 215 0.86 -6.11 14.59
CA PRO A 215 2.14 -5.75 15.15
C PRO A 215 3.08 -6.94 15.17
N ALA A 216 4.34 -6.72 14.80
CA ALA A 216 5.40 -7.73 14.85
C ALA A 216 5.41 -8.50 16.20
N SER A 217 5.25 -7.78 17.31
CA SER A 217 5.24 -8.36 18.66
C SER A 217 4.11 -9.36 18.94
N ALA A 218 3.01 -9.34 18.19
CA ALA A 218 1.82 -10.13 18.50
C ALA A 218 1.75 -11.50 17.78
N LYS A 219 2.62 -11.73 16.78
CA LYS A 219 2.62 -12.87 15.84
C LYS A 219 1.26 -13.04 15.10
N PRO A 220 1.20 -13.01 13.76
CA PRO A 220 -0.05 -13.19 13.04
C PRO A 220 -0.56 -14.64 13.17
N ASP A 221 -1.89 -14.79 13.22
CA ASP A 221 -2.57 -16.09 13.14
C ASP A 221 -3.06 -16.33 11.70
N ASP A 222 -2.09 -16.65 10.85
CA ASP A 222 -2.28 -16.75 9.40
C ASP A 222 -1.72 -18.04 8.80
N ALA A 223 -1.51 -19.07 9.63
CA ALA A 223 -0.96 -20.35 9.18
C ALA A 223 -1.84 -21.02 8.11
N ALA A 224 -3.17 -20.90 8.23
CA ALA A 224 -4.10 -21.38 7.20
C ALA A 224 -3.95 -20.58 5.90
N LEU A 225 -3.84 -19.26 6.00
CA LEU A 225 -3.66 -18.37 4.87
C LEU A 225 -2.33 -18.63 4.14
N GLY A 226 -1.24 -18.84 4.88
CA GLY A 226 0.04 -19.28 4.34
C GLY A 226 -0.08 -20.57 3.53
N ARG A 227 -0.78 -21.59 4.06
CA ARG A 227 -1.04 -22.84 3.32
C ARG A 227 -1.88 -22.63 2.06
N ALA A 228 -2.86 -21.72 2.09
CA ALA A 228 -3.68 -21.40 0.92
C ALA A 228 -2.86 -20.75 -0.21
N VAL A 229 -2.03 -19.74 0.10
CA VAL A 229 -1.19 -19.10 -0.93
C VAL A 229 -0.12 -20.04 -1.48
N ARG A 230 0.47 -20.88 -0.61
CA ARG A 230 1.37 -21.96 -1.05
C ARG A 230 0.67 -22.95 -1.96
N TYR A 231 -0.55 -23.39 -1.62
CA TYR A 231 -1.35 -24.28 -2.46
C TYR A 231 -1.62 -23.67 -3.84
N ALA A 232 -2.02 -22.39 -3.89
CA ALA A 232 -2.21 -21.68 -5.17
C ALA A 232 -0.93 -21.66 -6.00
N PHE A 233 0.21 -21.32 -5.38
CA PHE A 233 1.50 -21.32 -6.05
C PHE A 233 1.90 -22.71 -6.58
N GLU A 234 1.76 -23.76 -5.77
CA GLU A 234 2.02 -25.16 -6.16
C GLU A 234 1.06 -25.64 -7.27
N ARG A 235 -0.13 -25.02 -7.40
CA ARG A 235 -1.06 -25.25 -8.51
C ARG A 235 -0.88 -24.30 -9.68
N ASN A 236 0.28 -23.66 -9.77
CA ASN A 236 0.66 -22.79 -10.89
C ASN A 236 -0.30 -21.58 -11.04
N VAL A 237 -0.79 -21.05 -9.93
CA VAL A 237 -1.62 -19.83 -9.89
C VAL A 237 -0.78 -18.68 -9.35
N VAL A 238 -0.80 -17.54 -10.04
CA VAL A 238 -0.10 -16.33 -9.59
C VAL A 238 -0.98 -15.61 -8.56
N VAL A 239 -0.50 -15.45 -7.34
CA VAL A 239 -1.19 -14.68 -6.30
C VAL A 239 -0.59 -13.29 -6.23
N VAL A 240 -1.41 -12.26 -6.37
CA VAL A 240 -1.03 -10.84 -6.31
C VAL A 240 -1.77 -10.21 -5.14
N ALA A 241 -1.05 -9.53 -4.25
CA ALA A 241 -1.64 -8.93 -3.06
C ALA A 241 -1.28 -7.45 -2.89
N ALA A 242 -2.21 -6.66 -2.38
CA ALA A 242 -1.95 -5.29 -1.95
C ALA A 242 -0.97 -5.28 -0.76
N ALA A 243 -0.03 -4.33 -0.75
CA ALA A 243 0.94 -4.19 0.35
C ALA A 243 0.29 -3.75 1.68
N GLY A 244 -0.88 -3.11 1.62
CA GLY A 244 -1.58 -2.54 2.77
C GLY A 244 -1.49 -1.02 2.82
N ASN A 245 -2.48 -0.39 3.46
CA ASN A 245 -2.59 1.06 3.56
C ASN A 245 -2.47 1.50 5.03
N LEU A 246 -1.58 2.45 5.31
CA LEU A 246 -1.46 3.09 6.61
C LEU A 246 -2.68 3.97 6.89
N ASN A 247 -3.18 3.93 8.12
CA ASN A 247 -4.06 4.99 8.60
C ASN A 247 -3.25 6.24 8.96
N GLN A 248 -3.38 7.32 8.18
CA GLN A 248 -2.73 8.59 8.51
C GLN A 248 -3.35 9.28 9.75
N GLN A 249 -4.47 8.77 10.27
CA GLN A 249 -5.13 9.31 11.45
C GLN A 249 -5.68 8.15 12.28
N GLY A 250 -5.39 8.15 13.59
CA GLY A 250 -5.89 7.19 14.58
C GLY A 250 -7.41 7.23 14.81
N GLY A 251 -8.20 7.44 13.76
CA GLY A 251 -9.65 7.37 13.72
C GLY A 251 -10.08 6.27 12.75
N GLN A 252 -10.67 5.22 13.32
CA GLN A 252 -11.40 4.11 12.69
C GLN A 252 -10.77 3.50 11.42
N GLY A 253 -9.93 2.47 11.61
CA GLY A 253 -10.10 1.25 10.81
C GLY A 253 -9.06 0.90 9.74
N GLY A 254 -7.98 1.66 9.53
CA GLY A 254 -6.81 1.07 8.86
C GLY A 254 -6.17 0.05 9.80
N LEU A 255 -6.12 -1.23 9.42
CA LEU A 255 -5.47 -2.27 10.23
C LEU A 255 -3.96 -2.01 10.37
N CYS A 256 -3.35 -1.39 9.35
CA CYS A 256 -1.93 -1.06 9.32
C CYS A 256 -1.72 0.33 9.95
N SER A 257 -1.08 0.36 11.12
CA SER A 257 -0.95 1.60 11.91
C SER A 257 0.47 2.14 12.03
N VAL A 258 1.50 1.32 11.82
CA VAL A 258 2.89 1.72 11.93
C VAL A 258 3.61 1.44 10.63
N GLN A 259 4.33 2.43 10.12
CA GLN A 259 5.14 2.26 8.91
C GLN A 259 6.41 1.45 9.23
N ASN A 260 6.76 0.52 8.34
CA ASN A 260 8.05 -0.14 8.40
C ASN A 260 9.14 0.77 7.81
N SER A 261 10.33 0.72 8.40
CA SER A 261 11.49 1.46 7.92
C SER A 261 12.74 0.60 8.03
N MET A 262 13.76 0.94 7.25
CA MET A 262 15.09 0.36 7.39
C MET A 262 15.99 1.35 8.11
N THR A 263 16.64 0.92 9.19
CA THR A 263 17.51 1.78 10.01
C THR A 263 18.73 2.28 9.24
N ASP A 264 19.28 1.46 8.34
CA ASP A 264 20.41 1.80 7.47
C ASP A 264 20.10 1.42 6.02
N PRO A 265 19.75 2.39 5.15
CA PRO A 265 19.38 2.12 3.76
C PRO A 265 20.52 1.59 2.89
N ASN A 266 21.76 1.52 3.41
CA ASN A 266 22.89 0.93 2.69
C ASN A 266 23.06 -0.57 2.95
N ARG A 267 22.24 -1.16 3.83
CA ARG A 267 22.25 -2.61 4.07
C ARG A 267 21.42 -3.36 3.03
N PRO A 268 21.72 -4.65 2.78
CA PRO A 268 20.88 -5.50 1.95
C PRO A 268 19.43 -5.50 2.43
N LEU A 269 18.47 -5.61 1.49
CA LEU A 269 17.05 -5.67 1.83
C LEU A 269 16.68 -6.82 2.76
N ASP A 270 17.41 -7.93 2.69
CA ASP A 270 17.20 -9.09 3.55
C ASP A 270 17.36 -8.74 5.05
N ASN A 271 18.15 -7.71 5.38
CA ASN A 271 18.27 -7.24 6.76
C ASN A 271 17.03 -6.47 7.25
N ALA A 272 16.13 -6.03 6.37
CA ALA A 272 14.94 -5.28 6.78
C ALA A 272 13.92 -6.12 7.56
N TRP A 273 13.99 -7.46 7.49
CA TRP A 273 13.18 -8.34 8.35
C TRP A 273 13.42 -8.07 9.84
N GLU A 274 14.63 -7.63 10.21
CA GLU A 274 14.98 -7.28 11.59
C GLU A 274 14.29 -6.02 12.10
N THR A 275 13.81 -5.16 11.20
CA THR A 275 13.24 -3.84 11.52
C THR A 275 11.74 -3.75 11.22
N VAL A 276 11.08 -4.89 10.99
CA VAL A 276 9.62 -4.95 10.79
C VAL A 276 8.88 -4.61 12.08
N HIS A 277 7.95 -3.66 11.98
CA HIS A 277 7.03 -3.26 13.04
C HIS A 277 5.59 -3.72 12.77
N THR A 278 5.17 -3.71 11.51
CA THR A 278 3.83 -4.13 11.08
C THR A 278 3.94 -5.19 10.01
N ILE A 279 3.42 -6.37 10.31
CA ILE A 279 3.27 -7.45 9.33
C ILE A 279 1.98 -7.22 8.57
N ALA A 280 2.02 -7.37 7.25
CA ALA A 280 0.82 -7.46 6.41
C ALA A 280 0.67 -8.88 5.86
N SER A 281 -0.46 -9.52 6.14
CA SER A 281 -0.79 -10.87 5.65
C SER A 281 -1.97 -10.78 4.68
N PRO A 282 -1.92 -11.41 3.50
CA PRO A 282 -0.92 -12.39 3.05
C PRO A 282 0.34 -11.80 2.40
N ALA A 283 0.49 -10.48 2.34
CA ALA A 283 1.59 -9.80 1.64
C ALA A 283 2.99 -10.28 2.02
N TRP A 284 3.22 -10.65 3.28
CA TRP A 284 4.51 -11.11 3.79
C TRP A 284 4.95 -12.51 3.32
N PHE A 285 4.06 -13.29 2.69
CA PHE A 285 4.38 -14.60 2.11
C PHE A 285 5.07 -14.45 0.73
N ASP A 286 6.15 -13.68 0.70
CA ASP A 286 6.87 -13.21 -0.50
C ASP A 286 7.34 -14.32 -1.48
N ASN A 287 7.58 -15.53 -0.99
CA ASN A 287 7.89 -16.68 -1.82
C ASN A 287 6.71 -17.15 -2.69
N TYR A 288 5.48 -16.86 -2.29
CA TYR A 288 4.24 -17.33 -2.93
C TYR A 288 3.35 -16.20 -3.44
N VAL A 289 3.59 -14.98 -2.99
CA VAL A 289 2.73 -13.81 -3.23
C VAL A 289 3.55 -12.68 -3.86
N LEU A 290 3.05 -12.15 -4.98
CA LEU A 290 3.59 -10.95 -5.62
C LEU A 290 2.95 -9.72 -4.99
N THR A 291 3.60 -9.16 -3.98
CA THR A 291 3.08 -8.00 -3.24
C THR A 291 3.31 -6.68 -3.98
N VAL A 292 2.26 -5.86 -4.04
CA VAL A 292 2.21 -4.63 -4.84
C VAL A 292 2.04 -3.40 -3.95
N ALA A 293 3.03 -2.51 -3.99
CA ALA A 293 2.96 -1.18 -3.41
C ALA A 293 2.28 -0.17 -4.34
N ALA A 294 1.82 0.95 -3.78
CA ALA A 294 1.21 2.04 -4.52
C ALA A 294 2.22 3.14 -4.84
N VAL A 295 2.13 3.71 -6.04
CA VAL A 295 2.82 4.96 -6.42
C VAL A 295 1.83 6.07 -6.79
N THR A 296 2.28 7.31 -6.60
CA THR A 296 1.63 8.54 -7.05
C THR A 296 1.66 8.64 -8.58
N PRO A 297 0.90 9.56 -9.21
CA PRO A 297 0.97 9.86 -10.65
C PRO A 297 2.38 10.11 -11.19
N GLU A 298 3.28 10.63 -10.36
CA GLU A 298 4.68 10.92 -10.69
C GLU A 298 5.60 9.72 -10.49
N ALA A 299 5.05 8.52 -10.30
CA ALA A 299 5.77 7.27 -10.01
C ALA A 299 6.60 7.31 -8.72
N LEU A 300 6.20 8.14 -7.75
CA LEU A 300 6.84 8.22 -6.43
C LEU A 300 6.11 7.28 -5.45
N PRO A 301 6.78 6.68 -4.46
CA PRO A 301 6.11 5.84 -3.47
C PRO A 301 4.99 6.62 -2.75
N ALA A 302 3.78 6.08 -2.73
CA ALA A 302 2.66 6.70 -2.04
C ALA A 302 2.85 6.63 -0.52
N ASP A 303 2.57 7.73 0.19
CA ASP A 303 2.86 7.83 1.64
C ASP A 303 2.06 6.85 2.49
N PHE A 304 0.85 6.49 2.04
CA PHE A 304 0.01 5.49 2.71
C PHE A 304 0.45 4.04 2.42
N SER A 305 1.27 3.78 1.40
CA SER A 305 1.64 2.41 1.04
C SER A 305 2.52 1.80 2.15
N LEU A 306 2.05 0.70 2.74
CA LEU A 306 2.85 -0.01 3.74
C LEU A 306 4.12 -0.54 3.09
N ARG A 307 5.26 -0.23 3.71
CA ARG A 307 6.58 -0.68 3.28
C ARG A 307 6.86 -2.04 3.89
N GLY A 308 7.69 -2.84 3.25
CA GLY A 308 8.11 -4.11 3.83
C GLY A 308 9.14 -4.83 2.98
N PRO A 309 9.93 -5.75 3.58
CA PRO A 309 10.87 -6.58 2.83
C PRO A 309 10.19 -7.48 1.79
N TRP A 310 8.90 -7.74 1.97
CA TRP A 310 8.07 -8.54 1.08
C TRP A 310 7.51 -7.80 -0.14
N VAL A 311 7.65 -6.46 -0.22
CA VAL A 311 7.14 -5.70 -1.37
C VAL A 311 7.93 -6.09 -2.62
N ALA A 312 7.25 -6.63 -3.63
CA ALA A 312 7.88 -7.12 -4.83
C ALA A 312 7.94 -6.07 -5.93
N VAL A 313 6.84 -5.38 -6.21
CA VAL A 313 6.75 -4.35 -7.26
C VAL A 313 5.81 -3.24 -6.83
N ALA A 314 5.70 -2.19 -7.64
CA ALA A 314 4.73 -1.13 -7.46
C ALA A 314 3.90 -0.90 -8.73
N ALA A 315 2.72 -0.29 -8.55
CA ALA A 315 1.83 0.11 -9.62
C ALA A 315 1.05 1.38 -9.20
N PRO A 316 0.38 2.08 -10.14
CA PRO A 316 -0.45 3.24 -9.83
C PRO A 316 -1.45 2.92 -8.73
N GLY A 317 -1.43 3.69 -7.64
CA GLY A 317 -2.36 3.52 -6.52
C GLY A 317 -3.02 4.82 -6.09
N GLU A 318 -2.84 5.90 -6.84
CA GLU A 318 -3.46 7.20 -6.58
C GLU A 318 -4.19 7.75 -7.80
N ARG A 319 -5.26 8.52 -7.54
CA ARG A 319 -6.11 9.16 -8.55
C ARG A 319 -6.66 8.15 -9.55
N ILE A 320 -7.16 7.05 -9.02
CA ILE A 320 -7.65 5.91 -9.78
C ILE A 320 -8.96 6.28 -10.47
N THR A 321 -9.09 5.85 -11.72
CA THR A 321 -10.34 5.84 -12.46
C THR A 321 -10.72 4.39 -12.70
N SER A 322 -11.98 4.02 -12.46
CA SER A 322 -12.48 2.68 -12.75
C SER A 322 -13.99 2.68 -13.02
N LEU A 323 -14.55 1.48 -13.17
CA LEU A 323 -15.97 1.24 -13.38
C LEU A 323 -16.77 1.62 -12.13
N ASP A 324 -17.95 2.20 -12.35
CA ASP A 324 -18.90 2.51 -11.28
C ASP A 324 -19.58 1.22 -10.78
N SER A 325 -19.64 1.00 -9.48
CA SER A 325 -20.43 -0.09 -8.89
C SER A 325 -21.93 0.19 -8.93
N ASN A 326 -22.33 1.46 -9.04
CA ASN A 326 -23.72 1.91 -8.92
C ASN A 326 -24.39 2.18 -10.28
N GLY A 327 -23.66 2.07 -11.38
CA GLY A 327 -24.14 2.42 -12.71
C GLY A 327 -23.24 1.88 -13.82
N PRO A 328 -23.54 2.16 -15.10
CA PRO A 328 -22.76 1.67 -16.24
C PRO A 328 -21.52 2.53 -16.57
N GLY A 329 -21.23 3.54 -15.76
CA GLY A 329 -20.27 4.60 -16.04
C GLY A 329 -18.88 4.37 -15.45
N LEU A 330 -18.12 5.46 -15.37
CA LEU A 330 -16.81 5.52 -14.74
C LEU A 330 -16.86 6.45 -13.53
N ILE A 331 -16.01 6.16 -12.55
CA ILE A 331 -15.82 6.98 -11.35
C ILE A 331 -14.33 7.20 -11.09
N ASN A 332 -14.03 8.25 -10.35
CA ASN A 332 -12.67 8.54 -9.88
C ASN A 332 -12.64 9.20 -8.50
N ALA A 333 -13.79 9.19 -7.80
CA ALA A 333 -13.91 9.67 -6.43
C ALA A 333 -14.76 8.76 -5.56
N GLU A 334 -14.41 8.75 -4.28
CA GLU A 334 -15.16 8.17 -3.19
C GLU A 334 -15.25 9.18 -2.03
N PRO A 335 -16.20 9.02 -1.09
CA PRO A 335 -16.31 9.92 0.05
C PRO A 335 -15.11 9.75 0.98
N ASP A 336 -14.50 10.84 1.40
CA ASP A 336 -13.56 10.86 2.52
C ASP A 336 -14.28 10.74 3.87
N GLN A 337 -13.52 10.81 4.97
CA GLN A 337 -14.07 10.72 6.32
C GLN A 337 -15.05 11.85 6.68
N GLN A 338 -15.00 12.97 5.95
CA GLN A 338 -15.91 14.11 6.11
C GLN A 338 -17.09 14.01 5.14
N GLY A 339 -17.14 12.98 4.30
CA GLY A 339 -18.17 12.76 3.28
C GLY A 339 -17.98 13.59 2.01
N ALA A 340 -16.85 14.28 1.85
CA ALA A 340 -16.54 15.01 0.62
C ALA A 340 -15.90 14.05 -0.39
N LEU A 341 -16.21 14.25 -1.69
CA LEU A 341 -15.59 13.44 -2.74
C LEU A 341 -14.08 13.70 -2.82
N SER A 342 -13.31 12.65 -2.65
CA SER A 342 -11.86 12.63 -2.72
C SER A 342 -11.38 11.59 -3.74
N PRO A 343 -10.17 11.77 -4.33
CA PRO A 343 -9.63 10.81 -5.28
C PRO A 343 -9.51 9.40 -4.68
N ILE A 344 -9.85 8.40 -5.49
CA ILE A 344 -9.73 6.99 -5.11
C ILE A 344 -8.25 6.62 -5.04
N ASN A 345 -7.79 6.19 -3.86
CA ASN A 345 -6.40 5.86 -3.58
C ASN A 345 -6.30 4.57 -2.76
N GLY A 346 -5.29 3.74 -3.01
CA GLY A 346 -5.05 2.53 -2.24
C GLY A 346 -4.14 1.53 -2.93
N THR A 347 -3.39 0.76 -2.14
CA THR A 347 -2.64 -0.40 -2.64
C THR A 347 -3.55 -1.50 -3.21
N SER A 348 -4.80 -1.54 -2.75
CA SER A 348 -5.89 -2.35 -3.30
C SER A 348 -6.16 -2.06 -4.79
N PHE A 349 -5.88 -0.85 -5.26
CA PHE A 349 -6.01 -0.46 -6.67
C PHE A 349 -4.69 -0.57 -7.45
N ALA A 350 -3.56 -0.68 -6.77
CA ALA A 350 -2.27 -0.99 -7.39
C ALA A 350 -2.17 -2.48 -7.79
N ALA A 351 -2.57 -3.38 -6.89
CA ALA A 351 -2.62 -4.82 -7.11
C ALA A 351 -3.31 -5.25 -8.42
N PRO A 352 -4.50 -4.74 -8.79
CA PRO A 352 -5.19 -5.16 -10.01
C PRO A 352 -4.46 -4.82 -11.31
N PHE A 353 -3.63 -3.76 -11.35
CA PHE A 353 -2.78 -3.51 -12.53
C PHE A 353 -1.76 -4.64 -12.74
N VAL A 354 -1.18 -5.14 -11.65
CA VAL A 354 -0.22 -6.26 -11.69
C VAL A 354 -0.93 -7.59 -11.95
N SER A 355 -2.13 -7.80 -11.41
CA SER A 355 -2.96 -8.97 -11.73
C SER A 355 -3.33 -9.02 -13.21
N GLY A 356 -3.70 -7.87 -13.79
CA GLY A 356 -3.92 -7.75 -15.22
C GLY A 356 -2.66 -8.03 -16.04
N LEU A 357 -1.51 -7.51 -15.63
CA LEU A 357 -0.23 -7.83 -16.28
C LEU A 357 0.10 -9.33 -16.22
N ALA A 358 -0.09 -9.97 -15.06
CA ALA A 358 0.10 -11.41 -14.92
C ALA A 358 -0.82 -12.19 -15.89
N ALA A 359 -2.08 -11.75 -16.06
CA ALA A 359 -2.99 -12.34 -17.04
C ALA A 359 -2.50 -12.13 -18.50
N LEU A 360 -1.98 -10.95 -18.84
CA LEU A 360 -1.36 -10.74 -20.16
C LEU A 360 -0.18 -11.70 -20.38
N ILE A 361 0.76 -11.78 -19.44
CA ILE A 361 1.93 -12.66 -19.56
C ILE A 361 1.49 -14.11 -19.72
N ARG A 362 0.55 -14.60 -18.91
CA ARG A 362 0.09 -16.00 -19.00
C ARG A 362 -0.66 -16.30 -20.30
N ALA A 363 -1.38 -15.32 -20.85
CA ALA A 363 -2.02 -15.46 -22.16
C ALA A 363 -1.02 -15.52 -23.31
N TYR A 364 0.03 -14.70 -23.26
CA TYR A 364 1.06 -14.64 -24.30
C TYR A 364 2.11 -15.77 -24.19
N ARG A 365 2.42 -16.18 -22.97
CA ARG A 365 3.45 -17.15 -22.59
C ARG A 365 2.87 -18.22 -21.66
N PRO A 366 1.98 -19.09 -22.18
CA PRO A 366 1.33 -20.12 -21.37
C PRO A 366 2.29 -21.23 -20.89
N ASP A 367 3.52 -21.25 -21.40
CA ASP A 367 4.61 -22.13 -20.97
C ASP A 367 5.19 -21.75 -19.61
N LEU A 368 5.05 -20.49 -19.18
CA LEU A 368 5.62 -20.01 -17.92
C LEU A 368 4.78 -20.44 -16.72
N ASN A 369 5.46 -20.98 -15.71
CA ASN A 369 4.83 -21.24 -14.42
C ASN A 369 4.70 -19.97 -13.58
N ALA A 370 3.96 -20.03 -12.47
CA ALA A 370 3.67 -18.88 -11.61
C ALA A 370 4.94 -18.19 -11.09
N SER A 371 5.95 -18.97 -10.70
CA SER A 371 7.25 -18.45 -10.26
C SER A 371 7.95 -17.66 -11.37
N GLN A 372 7.96 -18.19 -12.59
CA GLN A 372 8.55 -17.53 -13.75
C GLN A 372 7.79 -16.27 -14.14
N VAL A 373 6.44 -16.28 -14.09
CA VAL A 373 5.63 -15.07 -14.33
C VAL A 373 5.97 -13.99 -13.30
N MET A 374 6.04 -14.34 -12.01
CA MET A 374 6.44 -13.41 -10.95
C MET A 374 7.86 -12.89 -11.16
N ASP A 375 8.80 -13.74 -11.62
CA ASP A 375 10.18 -13.34 -11.88
C ASP A 375 10.30 -12.37 -13.07
N VAL A 376 9.59 -12.63 -14.17
CA VAL A 376 9.51 -11.71 -15.31
C VAL A 376 9.02 -10.35 -14.85
N ILE A 377 7.90 -10.28 -14.12
CA ILE A 377 7.33 -9.01 -13.65
C ILE A 377 8.33 -8.24 -12.78
N LYS A 378 9.06 -8.91 -11.88
CA LYS A 378 10.07 -8.27 -11.02
C LYS A 378 11.27 -7.78 -11.83
N ARG A 379 11.79 -8.59 -12.75
CA ARG A 379 13.00 -8.27 -13.53
C ARG A 379 12.80 -7.13 -14.52
N THR A 380 11.58 -6.97 -15.03
CA THR A 380 11.25 -5.92 -15.99
C THR A 380 10.57 -4.70 -15.34
N ALA A 381 10.46 -4.66 -14.02
CA ALA A 381 9.99 -3.46 -13.33
C ALA A 381 11.02 -2.32 -13.48
N ARG A 382 10.55 -1.08 -13.56
CA ARG A 382 11.38 0.12 -13.57
C ARG A 382 11.93 0.38 -12.17
N THR A 383 13.04 -0.28 -11.86
CA THR A 383 13.74 -0.17 -10.58
C THR A 383 14.36 1.22 -10.41
N PRO A 384 14.32 1.83 -9.22
CA PRO A 384 15.07 3.05 -8.95
C PRO A 384 16.59 2.86 -9.10
N ASP A 385 17.32 3.93 -9.43
CA ASP A 385 18.80 3.89 -9.56
C ASP A 385 19.52 3.36 -8.31
N SER A 386 18.94 3.59 -7.13
CA SER A 386 19.45 3.08 -5.84
C SER A 386 19.25 1.57 -5.67
N GLY A 387 18.62 0.91 -6.63
CA GLY A 387 18.18 -0.48 -6.53
C GLY A 387 16.84 -0.64 -5.81
N PRO A 388 16.45 -1.90 -5.57
CA PRO A 388 15.19 -2.22 -4.93
C PRO A 388 15.11 -1.70 -3.50
N ASN A 389 13.91 -1.44 -3.02
CA ASN A 389 13.70 -0.87 -1.69
C ASN A 389 12.37 -1.33 -1.06
N LEU A 390 12.18 -1.09 0.23
CA LEU A 390 10.97 -1.51 0.96
C LEU A 390 9.68 -0.82 0.48
N ALA A 391 9.78 0.28 -0.27
CA ALA A 391 8.62 1.09 -0.65
C ALA A 391 8.06 0.73 -2.02
N THR A 392 8.89 0.19 -2.92
CA THR A 392 8.50 -0.13 -4.30
C THR A 392 8.98 -1.50 -4.78
N GLY A 393 9.71 -2.24 -3.94
CA GLY A 393 10.35 -3.49 -4.34
C GLY A 393 11.29 -3.25 -5.51
N TRP A 394 11.12 -4.02 -6.58
CA TRP A 394 11.82 -3.90 -7.86
C TRP A 394 11.35 -2.71 -8.71
N GLY A 395 10.42 -1.89 -8.23
CA GLY A 395 9.97 -0.67 -8.90
C GLY A 395 8.61 -0.80 -9.59
N VAL A 396 8.28 0.19 -10.42
CA VAL A 396 6.97 0.24 -11.10
C VAL A 396 6.93 -0.77 -12.24
N ILE A 397 5.87 -1.58 -12.34
CA ILE A 397 5.73 -2.57 -13.40
C ILE A 397 5.80 -1.96 -14.81
N ASP A 398 6.31 -2.73 -15.76
CA ASP A 398 6.39 -2.33 -17.17
C ASP A 398 5.75 -3.43 -18.06
N PRO A 399 4.46 -3.27 -18.43
CA PRO A 399 3.73 -4.26 -19.20
C PRO A 399 4.37 -4.64 -20.54
N VAL A 400 4.92 -3.67 -21.27
CA VAL A 400 5.52 -3.91 -22.59
C VAL A 400 6.85 -4.64 -22.43
N ALA A 401 7.70 -4.23 -21.49
CA ALA A 401 8.95 -4.94 -21.22
C ALA A 401 8.69 -6.37 -20.73
N ALA A 402 7.70 -6.58 -19.86
CA ALA A 402 7.37 -7.90 -19.32
C ALA A 402 6.91 -8.90 -20.40
N LEU A 403 6.17 -8.46 -21.43
CA LEU A 403 5.75 -9.33 -22.52
C LEU A 403 6.85 -9.63 -23.53
N THR A 404 7.82 -8.72 -23.68
CA THR A 404 8.91 -8.84 -24.66
C THR A 404 10.19 -9.42 -24.07
N TYR A 405 10.24 -9.63 -22.76
CA TYR A 405 11.40 -10.16 -22.06
C TYR A 405 11.55 -11.67 -22.26
N GLU A 406 12.76 -12.08 -22.67
CA GLU A 406 13.15 -13.48 -22.73
C GLU A 406 13.81 -13.89 -21.41
N LEU A 407 13.12 -14.73 -20.64
CA LEU A 407 13.65 -15.28 -19.40
C LEU A 407 14.77 -16.30 -19.72
N PRO A 408 16.01 -16.10 -19.23
CA PRO A 408 17.08 -17.08 -19.44
C PRO A 408 16.76 -18.44 -18.80
N PRO A 409 17.42 -19.53 -19.26
CA PRO A 409 17.34 -20.84 -18.62
C PRO A 409 17.67 -20.77 -17.12
N GLN A 410 16.99 -21.59 -16.30
CA GLN A 410 17.05 -21.50 -14.84
C GLN A 410 18.47 -21.68 -14.26
N ASP A 411 19.28 -22.52 -14.90
CA ASP A 411 20.69 -22.78 -14.58
C ASP A 411 21.63 -21.60 -14.94
N GLN A 412 21.14 -20.65 -15.74
CA GLN A 412 21.85 -19.45 -16.18
C GLN A 412 21.26 -18.16 -15.58
N LEU A 413 20.18 -18.26 -14.79
CA LEU A 413 19.60 -17.10 -14.12
C LEU A 413 20.61 -16.57 -13.10
N PRO A 414 21.09 -15.31 -13.22
CA PRO A 414 21.82 -14.69 -12.14
C PRO A 414 20.91 -14.67 -10.90
N ASN A 415 21.52 -14.86 -9.71
CA ASN A 415 20.84 -14.72 -8.43
C ASN A 415 19.92 -13.49 -8.49
N SER A 416 18.66 -13.65 -8.10
CA SER A 416 17.54 -12.71 -8.26
C SER A 416 17.72 -11.35 -7.57
N GLN A 417 18.95 -10.98 -7.18
CA GLN A 417 19.32 -9.77 -6.47
C GLN A 417 19.53 -8.54 -7.37
N ALA A 418 19.37 -8.65 -8.69
CA ALA A 418 19.42 -7.50 -9.59
C ALA A 418 18.30 -7.55 -10.64
N GLY A 419 17.34 -6.64 -10.52
CA GLY A 419 16.36 -6.30 -11.55
C GLY A 419 17.07 -5.49 -12.62
N ILE A 420 16.54 -5.53 -13.83
CA ILE A 420 17.17 -4.83 -14.94
C ILE A 420 16.71 -3.38 -14.86
N GLN A 421 17.66 -2.47 -14.62
CA GLN A 421 17.42 -1.04 -14.73
C GLN A 421 16.96 -0.76 -16.17
N ILE A 422 15.67 -0.51 -16.35
CA ILE A 422 15.13 -0.02 -17.61
C ILE A 422 15.35 1.48 -17.62
N PRO A 423 16.09 2.06 -18.60
CA PRO A 423 16.27 3.50 -18.70
C PRO A 423 14.90 4.19 -18.71
N GLY A 424 14.55 4.84 -17.61
CA GLY A 424 13.28 5.53 -17.47
C GLY A 424 13.22 6.76 -18.37
N ARG A 425 12.00 7.25 -18.67
CA ARG A 425 11.85 8.67 -19.02
C ARG A 425 12.33 9.48 -17.83
N THR A 426 13.38 10.26 -18.01
CA THR A 426 13.95 11.13 -16.98
C THR A 426 12.91 12.16 -16.54
N SER A 427 12.19 11.91 -15.44
CA SER A 427 11.59 12.98 -14.66
C SER A 427 12.61 13.35 -13.57
N HIS A 428 13.51 14.28 -13.87
CA HIS A 428 14.36 14.90 -12.87
C HIS A 428 13.47 15.68 -11.89
N VAL A 429 13.02 15.04 -10.81
CA VAL A 429 12.56 15.76 -9.62
C VAL A 429 13.71 15.73 -8.63
N ASP A 430 14.59 16.73 -8.72
CA ASP A 430 15.71 16.96 -7.81
C ASP A 430 15.22 17.32 -6.39
N ARG A 431 14.57 16.38 -5.67
CA ARG A 431 14.21 16.55 -4.25
C ARG A 431 15.45 16.86 -3.39
N GLY A 432 16.60 16.29 -3.75
CA GLY A 432 17.87 16.55 -3.08
C GLY A 432 18.37 17.99 -3.21
N ARG A 433 18.11 18.65 -4.34
CA ARG A 433 18.52 20.05 -4.56
C ARG A 433 17.61 21.00 -3.79
N ASN A 434 16.30 20.75 -3.79
CA ASN A 434 15.32 21.59 -3.09
C ASN A 434 15.47 21.48 -1.57
N ALA A 435 15.72 20.27 -1.04
CA ALA A 435 16.00 20.08 0.39
C ALA A 435 17.29 20.79 0.83
N ARG A 436 18.37 20.70 0.04
CA ARG A 436 19.62 21.43 0.31
C ARG A 436 19.42 22.94 0.25
N MET A 437 18.68 23.45 -0.73
CA MET A 437 18.38 24.89 -0.85
C MET A 437 17.56 25.41 0.33
N ILE A 438 16.55 24.66 0.79
CA ILE A 438 15.75 25.02 1.97
C ILE A 438 16.63 25.07 3.22
N VAL A 439 17.46 24.05 3.44
CA VAL A 439 18.40 24.02 4.57
C VAL A 439 19.37 25.21 4.51
N TYR A 440 19.95 25.52 3.34
CA TYR A 440 20.82 26.68 3.20
C TYR A 440 20.09 27.99 3.49
N SER A 441 18.88 28.20 2.94
CA SER A 441 18.11 29.42 3.20
C SER A 441 17.73 29.60 4.67
N VAL A 442 17.35 28.52 5.36
CA VAL A 442 17.00 28.57 6.79
C VAL A 442 18.24 28.84 7.65
N THR A 443 19.36 28.22 7.32
CA THR A 443 20.62 28.39 8.06
C THR A 443 21.16 29.81 7.88
N THR A 444 21.19 30.32 6.65
CA THR A 444 21.62 31.70 6.36
C THR A 444 20.68 32.71 7.01
N GLY A 445 19.36 32.51 6.93
CA GLY A 445 18.38 33.38 7.58
C GLY A 445 18.56 33.42 9.10
N SER A 446 18.81 32.26 9.72
CA SER A 446 19.04 32.15 11.16
C SER A 446 20.32 32.87 11.60
N ILE A 447 21.40 32.78 10.82
CA ILE A 447 22.67 33.51 11.10
C ILE A 447 22.48 35.02 10.99
N VAL A 448 21.76 35.49 9.97
CA VAL A 448 21.48 36.92 9.78
C VAL A 448 20.64 37.46 10.94
N LEU A 449 19.60 36.74 11.37
CA LEU A 449 18.77 37.13 12.51
C LEU A 449 19.58 37.18 13.81
N MET A 450 20.49 36.23 14.02
CA MET A 450 21.39 36.23 15.18
C MET A 450 22.34 37.44 15.17
N ALA A 451 22.89 37.79 14.01
CA ALA A 451 23.76 38.95 13.84
C ALA A 451 23.02 40.28 14.10
N ILE A 452 21.78 40.41 13.61
CA ILE A 452 20.92 41.58 13.86
C ILE A 452 20.59 41.69 15.35
N ALA A 453 20.20 40.59 15.99
CA ALA A 453 19.90 40.56 17.41
C ALA A 453 21.12 40.98 18.26
N TYR A 454 22.32 40.50 17.89
CA TYR A 454 23.57 40.89 18.53
C TYR A 454 23.91 42.38 18.35
N ALA A 455 23.73 42.92 17.14
CA ALA A 455 23.93 44.34 16.85
C ALA A 455 22.98 45.24 17.65
N LEU A 456 21.70 44.87 17.75
CA LEU A 456 20.71 45.61 18.54
C LEU A 456 21.01 45.55 20.05
N ALA A 457 21.43 44.39 20.56
CA ALA A 457 21.80 44.23 21.96
C ALA A 457 23.06 45.03 22.33
N SER A 458 24.06 45.06 21.44
CA SER A 458 25.29 45.83 21.65
C SER A 458 25.08 47.34 21.52
N ALA A 459 24.18 47.80 20.64
CA ALA A 459 23.78 49.20 20.54
C ALA A 459 23.03 49.68 21.79
N ARG A 460 22.16 48.84 22.38
CA ARG A 460 21.49 49.16 23.66
C ARG A 460 22.46 49.28 24.84
N ARG A 461 23.53 48.47 24.87
CA ARG A 461 24.57 48.55 25.90
C ARG A 461 25.49 49.78 25.77
N ARG A 462 25.47 50.47 24.62
CA ARG A 462 26.33 51.64 24.33
C ARG A 462 25.67 53.00 24.58
N LYS A 463 24.46 53.07 25.18
CA LYS A 463 23.93 54.37 25.65
C LYS A 463 24.57 54.74 27.00
N PRO A 464 25.40 55.79 27.10
CA PRO A 464 25.88 56.30 28.38
C PRO A 464 24.73 56.98 29.15
N ALA A 465 24.71 56.76 30.46
CA ALA A 465 23.89 57.51 31.40
C ALA A 465 24.29 58.99 31.37
N ALA A 466 23.36 59.88 31.04
CA ALA A 466 23.55 61.32 31.18
C ALA A 466 22.97 61.77 32.52
N GLU A 467 23.86 62.01 33.48
CA GLU A 467 23.60 62.65 34.77
C GLU A 467 24.27 64.03 34.74
N GLY A 468 23.53 65.11 35.02
CA GLY A 468 24.09 66.46 35.06
C GLY A 468 23.05 67.56 35.29
N ARG A 469 23.25 68.35 36.34
CA ARG A 469 22.26 69.14 37.10
C ARG A 469 22.56 70.65 37.02
N ALA A 470 21.55 71.44 36.66
CA ALA A 470 21.16 72.80 37.12
C ALA A 470 22.01 74.09 36.91
N ARG A 471 21.22 75.20 36.75
CA ARG A 471 21.43 76.68 36.90
C ARG A 471 21.84 77.44 35.63
N ASN A 472 21.32 78.62 35.27
CA ASN A 472 20.45 79.63 35.93
C ASN A 472 19.75 80.51 34.85
N PRO A 473 18.73 81.33 35.18
CA PRO A 473 17.93 82.14 34.24
C PRO A 473 18.46 83.57 34.10
N ALA A 474 18.27 84.19 32.93
CA ALA A 474 18.20 85.65 32.77
C ALA A 474 17.56 86.04 31.42
N ASP A 475 16.72 87.07 31.52
CA ASP A 475 16.32 88.07 30.53
C ASP A 475 15.19 87.78 29.51
N ASN A 476 14.02 88.25 29.94
CA ASN A 476 12.95 88.84 29.13
C ASN A 476 13.44 90.17 28.49
N PRO A 477 12.89 90.58 27.34
CA PRO A 477 11.87 91.64 27.42
C PRO A 477 10.66 91.42 26.49
N GLU A 478 9.48 91.66 27.09
CA GLU A 478 8.37 92.52 26.66
C GLU A 478 8.10 92.89 25.17
N LEU A 479 6.78 92.93 24.89
CA LEU A 479 6.01 93.67 23.85
C LEU A 479 5.82 92.98 22.48
N ASP A 480 4.61 92.49 22.16
CA ASP A 480 3.43 93.26 21.69
C ASP A 480 2.36 92.29 21.14
N GLY A 481 1.07 92.58 21.39
CA GLY A 481 -0.09 91.97 20.70
C GLY A 481 -1.23 91.51 21.59
#